data_AF-A0A958J8G8-F1
#
_entry.id   AF-A0A958J8G8-F1
#
_cell.length_a   1.000
_cell.length_b   1.000
_cell.length_c   1.000
_cell.angle_alpha   90.00
_cell.angle_beta   90.00
_cell.angle_gamma   90.00
#
_symmetry.space_group_name_H-M   'P 1'
#
loop_
_entity.id
_entity.type
_entity.pdbx_description
1 polymer ?
#
loop_
_entity_poly.entity_id
_entity_poly.type
_entity_poly.pdbx_seq_one_letter_code
_entity_poly.pdbx_strand_id
1 'polypeptide(L)'
;ERPNLLNRLEHALAERLIYRKVQAAFGGDVRYFVSGGAPLNPMVGEFFQALGMIVLEGWGATEVTAPACINRPWDNRIGTVGPAIPGVEVR
;
A
#
# COMPACT_ATOMS: atom_id res chain seq x y z
N GLU A 1 7.34 -11.42 17.46
CA GLU A 1 6.64 -12.11 18.56
C GLU A 1 5.23 -12.50 18.12
N ARG A 2 4.67 -13.61 18.60
CA ARG A 2 3.28 -13.98 18.27
C ARG A 2 2.33 -13.07 19.04
N PRO A 3 1.38 -12.36 18.39
CA PRO A 3 0.47 -11.47 19.09
C PRO A 3 -0.42 -12.27 20.05
N ASN A 4 -0.40 -11.89 21.33
CA ASN A 4 -1.26 -12.47 22.36
C ASN A 4 -2.71 -11.93 22.24
N LEU A 5 -3.63 -12.42 23.07
CA LEU A 5 -5.03 -12.01 23.03
C LEU A 5 -5.24 -10.52 23.38
N LEU A 6 -4.42 -9.97 24.27
CA LEU A 6 -4.49 -8.56 24.66
C LEU A 6 -4.12 -7.67 23.47
N ASN A 7 -3.01 -7.96 22.78
CA ASN A 7 -2.57 -7.24 21.60
C ASN A 7 -3.64 -7.24 20.50
N ARG A 8 -4.41 -8.34 20.36
CA ARG A 8 -5.52 -8.43 19.39
C ARG A 8 -6.70 -7.53 19.79
N LEU A 9 -7.04 -7.47 21.08
CA LEU A 9 -8.09 -6.59 21.59
C LEU A 9 -7.70 -5.11 21.45
N GLU A 10 -6.45 -4.78 21.78
CA GLU A 10 -5.89 -3.43 21.58
C GLU A 10 -5.93 -3.03 20.11
N HIS A 11 -5.55 -3.94 19.19
CA HIS A 11 -5.65 -3.69 17.76
C HIS A 11 -7.09 -3.48 17.30
N ALA A 12 -8.05 -4.30 17.75
CA ALA A 12 -9.45 -4.14 17.39
C ALA A 12 -10.04 -2.81 17.90
N LEU A 13 -9.60 -2.38 19.09
CA LEU A 13 -9.98 -1.09 19.65
C LEU A 13 -9.36 0.07 18.84
N ALA A 14 -8.07 -0.03 18.50
CA ALA A 14 -7.38 0.94 17.67
C ALA A 14 -7.99 1.05 16.27
N GLU A 15 -8.39 -0.08 15.68
CA GLU A 15 -9.08 -0.15 14.39
C GLU A 15 -10.37 0.67 14.42
N ARG A 16 -11.19 0.46 15.46
CA ARG A 16 -12.47 1.16 15.62
C ARG A 16 -12.31 2.64 15.93
N LEU A 17 -11.33 3.02 16.74
CA LEU A 17 -11.18 4.39 17.25
C LEU A 17 -10.32 5.30 16.37
N ILE A 18 -9.31 4.74 15.70
CA ILE A 18 -8.31 5.49 14.95
C ILE A 18 -8.37 5.13 13.46
N TYR A 19 -8.27 3.84 13.10
CA TYR A 19 -8.08 3.46 11.70
C TYR A 19 -9.28 3.89 10.86
N ARG A 20 -10.49 3.65 11.36
CA ARG A 20 -11.73 4.11 10.72
C ARG A 20 -11.81 5.63 10.54
N LYS A 21 -11.26 6.42 11.47
CA LYS A 21 -11.24 7.88 11.33
C LYS A 21 -10.29 8.31 10.22
N VAL A 22 -9.12 7.68 10.14
CA VAL A 22 -8.16 7.96 9.06
C VAL A 22 -8.75 7.51 7.72
N GLN A 23 -9.27 6.29 7.61
CA GLN A 23 -9.93 5.78 6.40
C GLN A 23 -11.11 6.67 5.96
N ALA A 24 -11.94 7.15 6.91
CA ALA A 24 -13.04 8.07 6.63
C ALA A 24 -12.56 9.42 6.09
N ALA A 25 -11.38 9.92 6.51
CA ALA A 25 -10.79 11.14 5.95
C ALA A 25 -10.47 11.02 4.45
N PHE A 26 -10.27 9.78 3.95
CA PHE A 26 -10.10 9.48 2.53
C PHE A 26 -11.40 9.05 1.83
N GLY A 27 -12.56 9.20 2.48
CA GLY A 27 -13.87 8.86 1.92
C GLY A 27 -14.41 7.48 2.32
N GLY A 28 -13.67 6.69 3.12
CA GLY A 28 -14.15 5.45 3.74
C GLY A 28 -14.24 4.21 2.85
N ASP A 29 -14.19 4.37 1.52
CA ASP A 29 -14.30 3.26 0.54
C ASP A 29 -13.08 3.12 -0.38
N VAL A 30 -11.99 3.85 -0.07
CA VAL A 30 -10.73 3.72 -0.82
C VAL A 30 -10.12 2.35 -0.56
N ARG A 31 -9.91 1.60 -1.64
CA ARG A 31 -9.35 0.24 -1.59
C ARG A 31 -7.83 0.22 -1.77
N TYR A 32 -7.33 1.10 -2.63
CA TYR A 32 -5.92 1.15 -3.02
C TYR A 32 -5.46 2.59 -3.21
N PHE A 33 -4.24 2.85 -2.77
CA PHE A 33 -3.45 4.01 -3.13
C PHE A 33 -2.41 3.59 -4.15
N VAL A 34 -2.08 4.46 -5.10
CA VAL A 34 -1.00 4.22 -6.06
C VAL A 34 0.08 5.28 -5.84
N SER A 35 1.33 4.85 -5.76
CA SER A 35 2.50 5.72 -5.64
C SER A 35 3.44 5.49 -6.83
N GLY A 36 4.10 6.55 -7.28
CA GLY A 36 5.06 6.50 -8.39
C GLY A 36 5.76 7.84 -8.58
N GLY A 37 6.61 7.93 -9.62
CA GLY A 37 7.40 9.13 -9.95
C GLY A 37 8.67 9.31 -9.11
N ALA A 38 8.66 8.85 -7.85
CA ALA A 38 9.83 8.74 -6.99
C ALA A 38 9.65 7.54 -6.04
N PRO A 39 10.74 7.01 -5.45
CA PRO A 39 10.65 5.93 -4.45
C PRO A 39 9.75 6.33 -3.28
N LEU A 40 8.80 5.47 -2.93
CA LEU A 40 7.97 5.67 -1.75
C LEU A 40 8.82 5.52 -0.49
N ASN A 41 8.70 6.46 0.45
CA ASN A 41 9.33 6.30 1.76
C ASN A 41 8.75 5.04 2.45
N PRO A 42 9.57 4.03 2.81
CA PRO A 42 9.07 2.79 3.40
C PRO A 42 8.22 3.00 4.64
N MET A 43 8.58 3.96 5.51
CA MET A 43 7.80 4.24 6.72
C MET A 43 6.39 4.76 6.40
N VAL A 44 6.23 5.49 5.30
CA VAL A 44 4.91 5.95 4.84
C VAL A 44 4.09 4.77 4.32
N GLY A 45 4.70 3.89 3.52
CA GLY A 45 4.05 2.66 3.05
C GLY A 45 3.62 1.75 4.19
N GLU A 46 4.50 1.52 5.17
CA GLU A 46 4.24 0.69 6.35
C GLU A 46 3.13 1.29 7.22
N PHE A 47 3.14 2.61 7.41
CA PHE A 47 2.09 3.31 8.15
C PHE A 47 0.70 3.08 7.55
N PHE A 48 0.53 3.32 6.24
CA PHE A 48 -0.76 3.11 5.59
C PHE A 48 -1.15 1.63 5.57
N GLN A 49 -0.20 0.73 5.33
CA GLN A 49 -0.47 -0.70 5.37
C GLN A 49 -0.92 -1.18 6.76
N ALA A 50 -0.34 -0.63 7.84
CA ALA A 50 -0.77 -0.89 9.22
C ALA A 50 -2.19 -0.39 9.51
N LEU A 51 -2.66 0.65 8.82
CA LEU A 51 -4.04 1.16 8.89
C LEU A 51 -5.02 0.37 8.01
N GLY A 52 -4.59 -0.72 7.38
CA GLY A 52 -5.40 -1.49 6.43
C GLY A 52 -5.60 -0.79 5.09
N MET A 53 -4.77 0.21 4.79
CA MET A 53 -4.83 1.00 3.56
C MET A 53 -3.69 0.59 2.64
N ILE A 54 -4.00 -0.12 1.56
CA ILE A 54 -2.99 -0.74 0.70
C ILE A 54 -2.40 0.32 -0.25
N VAL A 55 -1.08 0.52 -0.18
CA VAL A 55 -0.33 1.37 -1.12
C VAL A 55 0.41 0.49 -2.13
N LEU A 56 0.14 0.69 -3.41
CA LEU A 56 0.74 0.00 -4.54
C LEU A 56 1.76 0.95 -5.19
N GLU A 57 3.02 0.69 -4.94
CA GLU A 57 4.12 1.41 -5.60
C GLU A 57 4.34 0.85 -7.01
N GLY A 58 4.53 1.74 -7.97
CA GLY A 58 4.82 1.41 -9.36
C GLY A 58 5.82 2.36 -9.97
N TRP A 59 6.51 1.87 -10.99
CA TRP A 59 7.45 2.66 -11.77
C TRP A 59 6.95 2.79 -13.21
N GLY A 60 7.13 3.99 -13.74
CA GLY A 60 6.85 4.30 -15.11
C GLY A 60 7.37 5.69 -15.44
N ALA A 61 7.35 5.99 -16.72
CA ALA A 61 7.70 7.29 -17.27
C ALA A 61 6.71 7.65 -18.36
N THR A 62 6.73 8.90 -18.80
CA THR A 62 5.87 9.37 -19.89
C THR A 62 6.12 8.60 -21.20
N GLU A 63 7.38 8.24 -21.44
CA GLU A 63 7.89 7.52 -22.61
C GLU A 63 7.38 6.09 -22.71
N VAL A 64 6.93 5.52 -21.58
CA VAL A 64 6.38 4.15 -21.49
C VAL A 64 4.89 4.14 -21.15
N THR A 65 4.21 5.30 -21.23
CA THR A 65 2.77 5.43 -20.91
C THR A 65 2.44 5.02 -19.47
N ALA A 66 3.26 5.48 -18.52
CA ALA A 66 3.15 5.13 -17.10
C ALA A 66 3.14 3.59 -16.91
N PRO A 67 2.55 3.05 -15.81
CA PRO A 67 3.29 2.08 -15.01
C PRO A 67 3.74 0.89 -15.85
N ALA A 68 5.05 0.81 -16.06
CA ALA A 68 5.71 -0.34 -16.68
C ALA A 68 5.78 -1.48 -15.67
N CYS A 69 5.93 -1.14 -14.38
CA CYS A 69 5.87 -2.06 -13.24
C CYS A 69 4.89 -1.53 -12.20
N ILE A 70 4.17 -2.42 -11.51
CA ILE A 70 3.35 -2.06 -10.36
C ILE A 70 3.19 -3.22 -9.38
N ASN A 71 3.25 -2.94 -8.07
CA ASN A 71 2.82 -3.89 -7.04
C ASN A 71 1.35 -4.24 -7.21
N ARG A 72 0.99 -5.47 -6.84
CA ARG A 72 -0.38 -5.98 -7.00
C ARG A 72 -1.04 -6.12 -5.62
N PRO A 73 -2.37 -5.94 -5.50
CA PRO A 73 -3.07 -6.12 -4.23
C PRO A 73 -2.80 -7.45 -3.52
N TRP A 74 -2.59 -8.52 -4.30
CA TRP A 74 -2.32 -9.87 -3.81
C TRP A 74 -0.82 -10.22 -3.70
N ASP A 75 0.06 -9.35 -4.19
CA ASP A 75 1.51 -9.52 -4.17
C ASP A 75 2.16 -8.14 -4.09
N ASN A 76 2.07 -7.55 -2.88
CA ASN A 76 2.57 -6.21 -2.59
C ASN A 76 3.77 -6.31 -1.66
N ARG A 77 4.88 -5.68 -2.05
CA ARG A 77 6.08 -5.56 -1.23
C ARG A 77 6.53 -4.11 -1.18
N ILE A 78 6.37 -3.49 0.00
CA ILE A 78 6.79 -2.10 0.25
C ILE A 78 8.27 -1.92 -0.11
N GLY A 79 8.59 -0.80 -0.75
CA GLY A 79 9.94 -0.48 -1.20
C GLY A 79 10.35 -1.17 -2.50
N THR A 80 9.40 -1.80 -3.20
CA THR A 80 9.59 -2.34 -4.54
C THR A 80 8.51 -1.81 -5.47
N VAL A 81 8.78 -1.80 -6.77
CA VAL A 81 7.84 -1.31 -7.80
C VAL A 81 6.97 -2.43 -8.39
N GLY A 82 7.09 -3.65 -7.85
CA GLY A 82 6.41 -4.83 -8.34
C GLY A 82 6.88 -5.36 -9.69
N PRO A 83 6.21 -6.39 -10.21
CA PRO A 83 6.52 -6.98 -11.51
C PRO A 83 6.11 -6.08 -12.67
N ALA A 84 6.67 -6.36 -13.86
CA ALA A 84 6.22 -5.75 -15.10
C ALA A 84 4.73 -6.04 -15.36
N ILE A 85 4.03 -5.06 -15.94
CA ILE A 85 2.64 -5.23 -16.36
C ILE A 85 2.57 -6.11 -17.63
N PRO A 86 1.40 -6.73 -17.92
CA PRO A 86 1.25 -7.53 -19.14
C PRO A 86 1.62 -6.74 -20.39
N GLY A 87 2.48 -7.31 -21.24
CA GLY A 87 2.95 -6.68 -22.48
C GLY A 87 4.16 -5.76 -22.33
N VAL A 88 4.67 -5.56 -21.11
CA VAL A 88 5.90 -4.82 -20.86
C VAL A 88 7.05 -5.78 -20.55
N GLU A 89 8.18 -5.58 -21.22
CA GLU A 89 9.44 -6.27 -20.95
C GLU A 89 10.41 -5.29 -20.25
N VAL A 90 11.01 -5.74 -19.15
CA VAL A 90 12.03 -4.98 -18.41
C VAL A 90 13.33 -5.77 -18.47
N ARG A 91 14.43 -5.11 -18.81
CA ARG A 91 15.77 -5.70 -18.98
C ARG A 91 16.78 -5.05 -18.06
#